data_AF-A0A2N3F2A4-F1
#
_entry.id   AF-A0A2N3F2A4-F1
#
_cell.length_a   1.000
_cell.length_b   1.000
_cell.length_c   1.000
_cell.angle_alpha   90.00
_cell.angle_beta   90.00
_cell.angle_gamma   90.00
#
_symmetry.space_group_name_H-M   'P 1'
#
loop_
_entity.id
_entity.type
_entity.pdbx_description
1 polymer ?
#
loop_
_entity_poly.entity_id
_entity_poly.type
_entity_poly.pdbx_seq_one_letter_code
_entity_poly.pdbx_strand_id
1 'polypeptide(L)'
;MTAAERVIETPRLRRARIGVSLLFLANGAMLANIVPRLPEIKANLDLSYTGFGVAWAFGSLGGITLGLLSGTMLRRFGSARLATLTLAI
;
A
#
# COMPACT_ATOMS: atom_id res chain seq x y z
N MET A 1 3.29 24.82 -25.36
CA MET A 1 2.23 23.89 -24.92
C MET A 1 1.07 23.97 -25.90
N THR A 2 1.01 23.05 -26.86
CA THR A 2 0.05 23.10 -27.98
C THR A 2 -1.28 22.42 -27.62
N ALA A 3 -2.36 22.72 -28.36
CA ALA A 3 -3.68 22.14 -28.09
C ALA A 3 -3.69 20.60 -28.12
N ALA A 4 -2.84 19.99 -28.95
CA ALA A 4 -2.67 18.54 -29.03
C ALA A 4 -2.06 17.94 -27.75
N GLU A 5 -1.12 18.64 -27.11
CA GLU A 5 -0.54 18.25 -25.81
C GLU A 5 -1.60 18.19 -24.70
N ARG A 6 -2.48 19.19 -24.63
CA ARG A 6 -3.57 19.22 -23.62
C ARG A 6 -4.58 18.08 -23.81
N VAL A 7 -4.92 17.76 -25.07
CA VAL A 7 -5.88 16.69 -25.39
C VAL A 7 -5.29 15.32 -25.06
N ILE A 8 -3.98 15.11 -25.17
CA ILE A 8 -3.33 13.83 -24.80
C ILE A 8 -3.11 13.73 -23.27
N GLU A 9 -2.85 14.84 -22.59
CA GLU A 9 -2.73 14.87 -21.13
C GLU A 9 -4.05 14.54 -20.43
N THR A 10 -5.18 15.04 -20.92
CA THR A 10 -6.47 14.93 -20.21
C THR A 10 -6.93 13.46 -19.99
N PRO A 11 -6.93 12.57 -21.01
CA PRO A 11 -7.25 11.15 -20.84
C PRO A 11 -6.23 10.40 -19.98
N ARG A 12 -4.94 10.70 -20.11
CA ARG A 12 -3.87 10.06 -19.33
C ARG A 12 -3.99 10.42 -17.86
N LEU A 13 -4.22 11.70 -17.53
CA LEU A 13 -4.43 12.17 -16.16
C LEU A 13 -5.71 11.58 -15.55
N ARG A 14 -6.78 11.44 -16.33
CA ARG A 14 -8.01 10.78 -15.86
C ARG A 14 -7.76 9.32 -15.48
N ARG A 15 -7.03 8.57 -16.31
CA ARG A 15 -6.64 7.18 -16.01
C ARG A 15 -5.74 7.09 -14.78
N ALA A 16 -4.76 7.99 -14.65
CA ALA A 16 -3.89 8.05 -13.49
C ALA A 16 -4.68 8.31 -12.19
N ARG A 17 -5.65 9.24 -12.23
CA ARG A 17 -6.52 9.52 -11.08
C ARG A 17 -7.33 8.30 -10.67
N ILE A 18 -7.96 7.61 -11.63
CA ILE A 18 -8.71 6.38 -11.36
C ILE A 18 -7.77 5.32 -10.74
N GLY A 19 -6.58 5.13 -11.31
CA GLY A 19 -5.60 4.16 -10.79
C GLY A 19 -5.21 4.45 -9.34
N VAL A 20 -4.94 5.72 -9.00
CA VAL A 20 -4.63 6.13 -7.63
C VAL A 20 -5.84 5.92 -6.71
N SER A 21 -7.05 6.30 -7.15
CA SER A 21 -8.27 6.07 -6.36
C SER A 21 -8.49 4.58 -6.06
N LEU A 22 -8.29 3.70 -7.05
CA LEU A 22 -8.40 2.25 -6.86
C LEU A 22 -7.31 1.72 -5.93
N LEU A 23 -6.08 2.23 -6.03
CA LEU A 23 -4.98 1.86 -5.14
C LEU A 23 -5.32 2.18 -3.67
N PHE A 24 -5.80 3.39 -3.41
CA PHE A 24 -6.21 3.81 -2.06
C PHE A 24 -7.44 3.05 -1.56
N LEU A 25 -8.41 2.79 -2.45
CA LEU A 25 -9.58 1.97 -2.12
C LEU A 25 -9.16 0.55 -1.69
N ALA A 26 -8.30 -0.10 -2.49
CA ALA A 26 -7.81 -1.45 -2.19
C ALA A 26 -6.98 -1.47 -0.90
N ASN A 27 -6.13 -0.46 -0.69
CA ASN A 27 -5.34 -0.32 0.53
C ASN A 27 -6.25 -0.21 1.78
N GLY A 28 -7.27 0.65 1.73
CA GLY A 28 -8.24 0.80 2.82
C GLY A 28 -9.09 -0.46 3.02
N ALA A 29 -9.56 -1.08 1.93
CA ALA A 29 -10.36 -2.30 1.98
C ALA A 29 -9.60 -3.47 2.62
N MET A 30 -8.29 -3.60 2.35
CA MET A 30 -7.46 -4.62 2.97
C MET A 30 -7.41 -4.47 4.50
N LEU A 31 -7.14 -3.26 5.00
CA LEU A 31 -7.13 -3.05 6.46
C LEU A 31 -8.51 -3.18 7.09
N ALA A 32 -9.57 -2.70 6.43
CA ALA A 32 -10.93 -2.86 6.91
C ALA A 32 -11.34 -4.34 7.04
N ASN A 33 -10.79 -5.22 6.20
CA ASN A 33 -11.02 -6.66 6.28
C ASN A 33 -10.15 -7.37 7.33
N ILE A 34 -8.90 -6.94 7.55
CA ILE A 34 -7.99 -7.65 8.47
C ILE A 34 -8.32 -7.38 9.94
N VAL A 35 -8.59 -6.12 10.31
CA VAL A 35 -8.83 -5.70 11.70
C VAL A 35 -9.90 -6.54 12.42
N PRO A 36 -11.11 -6.75 11.86
CA PRO A 36 -12.13 -7.55 12.53
C PRO A 36 -11.77 -9.03 12.65
N ARG A 37 -10.85 -9.55 11.82
CA ARG A 37 -10.40 -10.94 11.83
C ARG A 37 -9.20 -11.19 12.75
N LEU A 38 -8.55 -10.14 13.27
CA LEU A 38 -7.40 -10.28 14.16
C LEU A 38 -7.68 -11.13 15.41
N PRO A 39 -8.84 -11.02 16.09
CA PRO A 39 -9.17 -11.87 17.23
C PRO A 39 -9.23 -13.36 16.86
N GLU A 40 -9.82 -13.68 15.70
CA GLU A 40 -9.93 -15.05 15.17
C GLU A 40 -8.55 -15.60 14.80
N ILE A 41 -7.71 -14.80 14.12
CA ILE A 41 -6.33 -15.19 13.77
C ILE A 41 -5.51 -15.47 15.02
N LYS A 42 -5.60 -14.59 16.03
CA LYS A 42 -4.92 -14.75 17.32
C LYS A 42 -5.35 -16.03 18.05
N ALA A 43 -6.64 -16.34 18.01
CA ALA A 43 -7.18 -17.57 18.61
C ALA A 43 -6.77 -18.83 17.84
N ASN A 44 -6.84 -18.82 16.51
CA ASN A 44 -6.47 -19.96 15.67
C ASN A 44 -4.97 -20.32 15.74
N LEU A 45 -4.12 -19.34 16.03
CA LEU A 45 -2.68 -19.53 16.24
C LEU A 45 -2.31 -19.82 17.70
N ASP A 46 -3.28 -19.93 18.60
CA ASP A 46 -3.12 -20.09 20.06
C ASP A 46 -2.10 -19.12 20.68
N LEU A 47 -2.09 -17.88 20.18
CA LEU A 47 -1.13 -16.86 20.62
C LEU A 47 -1.60 -16.20 21.92
N SER A 48 -0.65 -15.97 22.82
CA SER A 48 -0.84 -15.03 23.93
C SER A 48 -1.00 -13.60 23.40
N TYR A 49 -1.64 -12.72 24.18
CA TYR A 49 -1.78 -11.31 23.79
C TYR A 49 -0.43 -10.63 23.59
N THR A 50 0.57 -10.98 24.40
CA THR A 50 1.94 -10.49 24.25
C THR A 50 2.59 -11.00 22.97
N GLY A 51 2.47 -12.29 22.66
CA GLY A 51 3.03 -12.86 21.43
C GLY A 51 2.41 -12.24 20.18
N PHE A 52 1.08 -12.08 20.17
CA PHE A 52 0.37 -11.39 19.10
C PHE A 52 0.78 -9.91 18.97
N GLY A 53 0.92 -9.20 20.10
CA GLY A 53 1.35 -7.80 20.11
C GLY A 53 2.77 -7.62 19.56
N VAL A 54 3.71 -8.50 19.94
CA VAL A 54 5.08 -8.51 19.41
C VAL A 54 5.07 -8.80 17.90
N ALA A 55 4.30 -9.80 17.46
CA ALA A 55 4.15 -10.12 16.04
C ALA A 55 3.63 -8.91 15.23
N TRP A 56 2.62 -8.21 15.74
CA TRP A 56 2.08 -7.01 15.11
C TRP A 56 3.08 -5.84 15.08
N ALA A 57 3.87 -5.68 16.15
CA ALA A 57 4.89 -4.64 16.24
C ALA A 57 6.02 -4.79 15.21
N PHE A 58 6.30 -5.99 14.72
CA PHE A 58 7.25 -6.18 13.60
C PHE A 58 6.82 -5.43 12.34
N GLY A 59 5.52 -5.14 12.16
CA GLY A 59 5.04 -4.26 11.09
C GLY A 59 5.71 -2.88 11.12
N SER A 60 6.00 -2.33 12.31
CA SER A 60 6.70 -1.05 12.46
C SER A 60 8.16 -1.12 11.99
N LEU A 61 8.87 -2.22 12.27
CA LEU A 61 10.24 -2.42 11.78
C LEU A 61 10.27 -2.50 10.25
N GLY A 62 9.31 -3.20 9.64
CA GLY A 62 9.12 -3.22 8.20
C GLY A 62 8.86 -1.81 7.64
N GLY A 63 7.96 -1.06 8.28
CA GLY A 63 7.64 0.32 7.90
C GLY A 63 8.84 1.27 7.95
N ILE A 64 9.66 1.21 8.99
CA ILE A 64 10.88 2.02 9.11
C ILE A 64 11.88 1.64 8.00
N THR A 65 12.12 0.34 7.81
CA THR A 65 13.06 -0.16 6.80
C THR A 65 12.65 0.26 5.40
N LEU A 66 11.37 0.06 5.04
CA LEU A 66 10.82 0.45 3.75
C LEU A 66 10.77 1.98 3.58
N GLY A 67 10.48 2.72 4.64
CA GLY A 67 10.50 4.18 4.65
C GLY A 67 11.88 4.73 4.31
N LEU A 68 12.94 4.18 4.90
CA LEU A 68 14.32 4.55 4.59
C LEU A 68 14.71 4.20 3.15
N LEU A 69 14.24 3.06 2.64
CA LEU A 69 14.51 2.64 1.25
C LEU A 69 13.65 3.37 0.20
N SER A 70 12.55 4.02 0.61
CA SER A 70 11.54 4.57 -0.30
C SER A 70 12.12 5.55 -1.31
N GLY A 71 12.99 6.47 -0.90
CA GLY A 71 13.58 7.47 -1.80
C GLY A 71 14.41 6.84 -2.92
N THR A 72 15.24 5.85 -2.57
CA THR A 72 16.05 5.09 -3.55
C THR A 72 15.17 4.26 -4.47
N MET A 73 14.17 3.56 -3.91
CA MET A 73 13.26 2.75 -4.70
C MET A 73 12.45 3.62 -5.68
N LEU A 74 11.86 4.72 -5.22
CA LEU A 74 11.06 5.62 -6.06
C LEU A 74 11.87 6.17 -7.24
N ARG A 75 13.14 6.53 -7.02
CA ARG A 75 14.04 6.98 -8.10
C ARG A 75 14.36 5.86 -9.09
N ARG A 76 14.49 4.62 -8.63
CA ARG A 76 14.87 3.47 -9.47
C ARG A 76 13.70 2.87 -10.25
N PHE A 77 12.53 2.75 -9.64
CA PHE A 77 11.40 1.98 -10.19
C PHE A 77 10.18 2.84 -10.53
N GLY A 78 10.13 4.09 -10.05
CA GLY A 78 8.99 4.99 -10.21
C GLY A 78 7.85 4.68 -9.23
N SER A 79 7.05 5.71 -8.94
CA SER A 79 5.96 5.63 -7.96
C SER A 79 4.86 4.66 -8.35
N ALA A 80 4.43 4.65 -9.62
CA ALA A 80 3.33 3.81 -10.07
C ALA A 80 3.62 2.32 -9.90
N ARG A 81 4.78 1.83 -10.34
CA ARG A 81 5.16 0.41 -10.21
C ARG A 81 5.33 0.01 -8.75
N LEU A 82 6.02 0.84 -7.96
CA LEU A 82 6.24 0.52 -6.55
C LEU A 82 4.94 0.49 -5.77
N ALA A 83 4.08 1.49 -5.94
CA ALA A 83 2.82 1.56 -5.21
C ALA A 83 1.92 0.35 -5.51
N THR A 84 1.87 -0.09 -6.77
CA THR A 84 1.13 -1.30 -7.14
C THR A 84 1.78 -2.57 -6.57
N LEU A 85 3.11 -2.68 -6.61
CA LEU A 85 3.82 -3.84 -6.08
C LEU A 85 3.63 -3.98 -4.57
N THR A 86 3.83 -2.89 -3.81
CA THR A 86 3.72 -2.90 -2.34
C THR A 86 2.30 -3.15 -1.86
N LEU A 87 1.29 -2.87 -2.68
CA LEU A 87 -0.09 -3.20 -2.38
C LEU A 87 -0.40 -4.69 -2.63
N ALA A 88 0.29 -5.31 -3.58
CA ALA A 88 0.01 -6.68 -4.01
C ALA A 88 0.67 -7.76 -3.13
N ILE A 89 1.56 -7.37 -2.23
CA ILE A 89 2.29 -8.23 -1.29
C ILE A 89 1.74 -8.00 0.12
#